data_AF-A0A3C1PBT4-F1
#
_entry.id   AF-A0A3C1PBT4-F1
#
_cell.length_a   1.000
_cell.length_b   1.000
_cell.length_c   1.000
_cell.angle_alpha   90.00
_cell.angle_beta   90.00
_cell.angle_gamma   90.00
#
_symmetry.space_group_name_H-M   'P 1'
#
loop_
_entity.id
_entity.type
_entity.pdbx_description
1 polymer ?
#
loop_
_entity_poly.entity_id
_entity_poly.type
_entity_poly.pdbx_seq_one_letter_code
_entity_poly.pdbx_strand_id
1 'polypeptide(L)'
;MSQTLEDLQTEWDAIQAEIDAVKAEYNRLRNKRSNFHVTVLFSSDSSPESLAILQQQTQVEAKRWSLNLQQLDQEIQATRIKLRQVRAKLAVKQAQIYRFQAQKNWIKLKQHQEQINQLVNSLEKEINLLSKTAENFEPVSEDWLPKYPKLLELEMTNIPYLKIEGKQFKLVSKPINLNLE
;
A
#
# COMPACT_ATOMS: atom_id res chain seq x y z
N MET A 1 22.65 -4.72 8.04
CA MET A 1 21.96 -5.57 7.05
C MET A 1 20.86 -4.75 6.41
N SER A 2 20.77 -4.73 5.07
CA SER A 2 19.70 -4.00 4.38
C SER A 2 18.40 -4.77 4.55
N GLN A 3 17.41 -4.20 5.24
CA GLN A 3 16.06 -4.80 5.36
C GLN A 3 15.47 -5.03 3.96
N THR A 4 14.91 -6.22 3.73
CA THR A 4 14.21 -6.58 2.50
C THR A 4 12.72 -6.24 2.60
N LEU A 5 12.02 -6.26 1.47
CA LEU A 5 10.55 -6.06 1.44
C LEU A 5 9.83 -7.19 2.22
N GLU A 6 10.36 -8.41 2.15
CA GLU A 6 9.83 -9.59 2.82
C GLU A 6 10.01 -9.48 4.34
N ASP A 7 11.16 -8.97 4.81
CA ASP A 7 11.37 -8.65 6.23
C ASP A 7 10.33 -7.63 6.72
N LEU A 8 10.09 -6.56 5.96
CA LEU A 8 9.12 -5.53 6.31
C LEU A 8 7.68 -6.06 6.32
N GLN A 9 7.33 -6.96 5.40
CA GLN A 9 6.02 -7.62 5.36
C GLN A 9 5.82 -8.53 6.57
N THR A 10 6.82 -9.34 6.90
CA THR A 10 6.81 -10.21 8.09
C THR A 10 6.66 -9.38 9.37
N GLU A 11 7.40 -8.27 9.49
CA GLU A 11 7.26 -7.35 10.62
C GLU A 11 5.87 -6.68 10.67
N TRP A 12 5.29 -6.35 9.51
CA TRP A 12 3.94 -5.79 9.43
C TRP A 12 2.89 -6.80 9.91
N ASP A 13 2.98 -8.06 9.46
CA ASP A 13 2.08 -9.15 9.90
C ASP A 13 2.19 -9.40 11.40
N ALA A 14 3.41 -9.37 11.95
CA ALA A 14 3.63 -9.51 13.39
C ALA A 14 2.98 -8.38 14.19
N ILE A 15 3.10 -7.12 13.72
CA ILE A 15 2.44 -5.97 14.37
C ILE A 15 0.91 -6.06 14.22
N GLN A 16 0.41 -6.56 13.09
CA GLN A 16 -1.01 -6.77 12.87
C GLN A 16 -1.58 -7.81 13.86
N ALA A 17 -0.86 -8.91 14.07
CA ALA A 17 -1.20 -9.90 15.10
C ALA A 17 -1.17 -9.30 16.52
N GLU A 18 -0.21 -8.42 16.82
CA GLU A 18 -0.18 -7.68 18.09
C GLU A 18 -1.41 -6.79 18.27
N ILE A 19 -1.85 -6.10 17.21
CA ILE A 19 -3.09 -5.30 17.23
C ILE A 19 -4.29 -6.17 17.59
N ASP A 20 -4.40 -7.33 16.96
CA ASP A 20 -5.53 -8.23 17.19
C ASP A 20 -5.54 -8.78 18.62
N ALA A 21 -4.36 -9.13 19.16
CA ALA A 21 -4.21 -9.54 20.55
C ALA A 21 -4.62 -8.42 21.53
N VAL A 22 -4.13 -7.19 21.32
CA VAL A 22 -4.46 -6.04 22.18
C VAL A 22 -5.95 -5.67 22.06
N LYS A 23 -6.54 -5.80 20.87
CA LYS A 23 -7.98 -5.57 20.65
C LYS A 23 -8.83 -6.63 21.34
N ALA A 24 -8.40 -7.89 21.32
CA ALA A 24 -9.06 -8.96 22.06
C ALA A 24 -9.02 -8.70 23.58
N GLU A 25 -7.87 -8.28 24.11
CA GLU A 25 -7.73 -7.90 25.52
C GLU A 25 -8.64 -6.70 25.88
N TYR A 26 -8.66 -5.67 25.06
CA TYR A 26 -9.54 -4.51 25.25
C TYR A 26 -11.01 -4.93 25.31
N ASN A 27 -11.46 -5.78 24.39
CA ASN A 27 -12.82 -6.30 24.36
C ASN A 27 -13.14 -7.15 25.59
N ARG A 28 -12.19 -8.00 26.03
CA ARG A 28 -12.32 -8.79 27.26
C ARG A 28 -12.54 -7.89 28.49
N LEU A 29 -11.74 -6.83 28.64
CA LEU A 29 -11.86 -5.89 29.75
C LEU A 29 -13.18 -5.12 29.69
N ARG A 30 -13.60 -4.66 28.51
CA ARG A 30 -14.89 -4.00 28.31
C ARG A 30 -16.07 -4.90 28.66
N ASN A 31 -15.99 -6.19 28.33
CA ASN A 31 -17.00 -7.18 28.70
C ASN A 31 -17.02 -7.40 30.22
N LYS A 32 -15.85 -7.54 30.87
CA LYS A 32 -15.77 -7.61 32.34
C LYS A 32 -16.40 -6.38 33.01
N ARG A 33 -16.16 -5.18 32.46
CA ARG A 33 -16.79 -3.94 32.94
C ARG A 33 -18.30 -3.97 32.85
N SER A 34 -18.81 -4.40 31.70
CA SER A 34 -20.24 -4.39 31.39
C SER A 34 -21.00 -5.45 32.21
N ASN A 35 -20.31 -6.53 32.57
CA ASN A 35 -20.82 -7.60 33.43
C ASN A 35 -20.43 -7.40 34.91
N PHE A 36 -20.09 -6.17 35.33
CA PHE A 36 -19.81 -5.90 36.73
C PHE A 36 -21.13 -5.87 37.51
N HIS A 37 -21.28 -6.82 38.45
CA HIS A 37 -22.47 -6.94 39.29
C HIS A 37 -22.14 -6.58 40.74
N VAL A 38 -23.13 -6.00 41.42
CA VAL A 38 -23.05 -5.58 42.81
C VAL A 38 -23.91 -6.53 43.64
N THR A 39 -23.36 -7.07 44.73
CA THR A 39 -24.13 -7.87 45.69
C THR A 39 -24.98 -6.94 46.54
N VAL A 40 -26.26 -7.23 46.73
CA VAL A 40 -27.10 -6.47 47.65
C VAL A 40 -27.26 -7.28 48.93
N LEU A 41 -26.81 -6.71 50.05
CA LEU A 41 -26.92 -7.33 51.37
C LEU A 41 -28.27 -6.97 51.99
N PHE A 42 -28.96 -7.97 52.55
CA PHE A 42 -30.22 -7.81 53.29
C PHE A 42 -30.09 -8.42 54.68
N SER A 43 -30.69 -7.77 55.68
CA SER A 43 -30.86 -8.35 57.02
C SER A 43 -32.30 -8.80 57.21
N SER A 44 -32.49 -10.00 57.77
CA SER A 44 -33.81 -10.50 58.21
C SER A 44 -34.19 -10.00 59.60
N ASP A 45 -33.23 -9.46 60.36
CA ASP A 45 -33.41 -8.87 61.68
C ASP A 45 -33.33 -7.34 61.60
N SER A 46 -34.35 -6.67 62.15
CA SER A 46 -34.47 -5.21 62.20
C SER A 46 -33.95 -4.60 63.50
N SER A 47 -33.28 -5.38 64.35
CA SER A 47 -32.61 -4.84 65.54
C SER A 47 -31.57 -3.77 65.18
N PRO A 48 -31.39 -2.73 66.01
CA PRO A 48 -30.38 -1.69 65.78
C PRO A 48 -28.97 -2.25 65.58
N GLU A 49 -28.61 -3.31 66.31
CA GLU A 49 -27.32 -3.97 66.23
C GLU A 49 -27.12 -4.67 64.88
N SER A 50 -28.13 -5.42 64.41
CA SER A 50 -28.10 -6.10 63.11
C SER A 50 -28.03 -5.10 61.95
N LEU A 51 -28.74 -3.96 62.05
CA LEU A 51 -28.65 -2.89 61.06
C LEU A 51 -27.27 -2.21 61.04
N ALA A 52 -26.65 -2.01 62.20
CA ALA A 52 -25.30 -1.44 62.29
C ALA A 52 -24.24 -2.35 61.65
N ILE A 53 -24.33 -3.67 61.86
CA ILE A 53 -23.46 -4.66 61.23
C ILE A 53 -23.66 -4.66 59.70
N LEU A 54 -24.92 -4.66 59.24
CA LEU A 54 -25.24 -4.60 57.81
C LEU A 54 -24.67 -3.34 57.15
N GLN A 55 -24.81 -2.17 57.80
CA GLN A 55 -24.25 -0.92 57.31
C GLN A 55 -22.72 -0.99 57.18
N GLN A 56 -22.04 -1.55 58.18
CA GLN A 56 -20.59 -1.69 58.15
C GLN A 56 -20.13 -2.62 57.01
N GLN A 57 -20.79 -3.78 56.84
CA GLN A 57 -20.51 -4.71 55.75
C GLN A 57 -20.76 -4.07 54.38
N THR A 58 -21.87 -3.35 54.22
CA THR A 58 -22.22 -2.64 52.99
C THR A 58 -21.18 -1.58 52.64
N GLN A 59 -20.68 -0.82 53.62
CA GLN A 59 -19.62 0.17 53.38
C GLN A 59 -18.30 -0.48 52.95
N VAL A 60 -17.94 -1.62 53.53
CA VAL A 60 -16.73 -2.37 53.14
C VAL A 60 -16.85 -2.90 51.71
N GLU A 61 -17.99 -3.51 51.37
CA GLU A 61 -18.22 -4.00 50.00
C GLU A 61 -18.28 -2.86 48.97
N ALA A 62 -18.96 -1.76 49.30
CA ALA A 62 -19.02 -0.58 48.43
C ALA A 62 -17.62 -0.01 48.12
N LYS A 63 -16.76 0.11 49.12
CA LYS A 63 -15.36 0.53 48.93
C LYS A 63 -14.59 -0.45 48.04
N ARG A 64 -14.76 -1.76 48.27
CA ARG A 64 -14.12 -2.80 47.45
C ARG A 64 -14.56 -2.74 45.99
N TRP A 65 -15.86 -2.60 45.72
CA TRP A 65 -16.36 -2.46 44.36
C TRP A 65 -15.85 -1.21 43.67
N SER A 66 -15.85 -0.07 44.37
CA SER A 66 -15.31 1.18 43.83
C SER A 66 -13.86 1.03 43.40
N LEU A 67 -13.02 0.39 44.23
CA LEU A 67 -11.61 0.13 43.91
C LEU A 67 -11.48 -0.77 42.68
N ASN A 68 -12.21 -1.89 42.64
CA ASN A 68 -12.17 -2.84 41.53
C ASN A 68 -12.62 -2.21 40.20
N LEU A 69 -13.69 -1.41 40.23
CA LEU A 69 -14.18 -0.67 39.06
C LEU A 69 -13.14 0.34 38.56
N GLN A 70 -12.53 1.08 39.48
CA GLN A 70 -11.48 2.05 39.15
C GLN A 70 -10.25 1.38 38.52
N GLN A 71 -9.79 0.25 39.08
CA GLN A 71 -8.70 -0.54 38.51
C GLN A 71 -9.04 -1.03 37.10
N LEU A 72 -10.25 -1.55 36.92
CA LEU A 72 -10.70 -2.04 35.62
C LEU A 72 -10.80 -0.91 34.58
N ASP A 73 -11.25 0.27 34.98
CA ASP A 73 -11.26 1.46 34.12
C ASP A 73 -9.84 1.91 33.74
N GLN A 74 -8.89 1.85 34.67
CA GLN A 74 -7.47 2.13 34.40
C GLN A 74 -6.88 1.13 33.41
N GLU A 75 -7.14 -0.17 33.58
CA GLU A 75 -6.70 -1.21 32.66
C GLU A 75 -7.26 -0.99 31.25
N ILE A 76 -8.55 -0.67 31.12
CA ILE A 76 -9.17 -0.36 29.82
C ILE A 76 -8.48 0.82 29.14
N GLN A 77 -8.18 1.89 29.90
CA GLN A 77 -7.48 3.06 29.35
C GLN A 77 -6.05 2.72 28.93
N ALA A 78 -5.31 1.96 29.74
CA ALA A 78 -3.96 1.52 29.41
C ALA A 78 -3.95 0.68 28.12
N THR A 79 -4.87 -0.29 27.98
CA THR A 79 -4.98 -1.11 26.77
C THR A 79 -5.39 -0.29 25.55
N ARG A 80 -6.24 0.73 25.72
CA ARG A 80 -6.60 1.68 24.64
C ARG A 80 -5.39 2.48 24.16
N ILE A 81 -4.56 2.96 25.09
CA ILE A 81 -3.32 3.67 24.75
C ILE A 81 -2.35 2.74 24.02
N LYS A 82 -2.17 1.50 24.51
CA LYS A 82 -1.35 0.48 23.86
C LYS A 82 -1.83 0.21 22.43
N LEU A 83 -3.14 0.05 22.22
CA LEU A 83 -3.72 -0.16 20.88
C LEU A 83 -3.38 1.00 19.93
N ARG A 84 -3.45 2.25 20.43
CA ARG A 84 -3.08 3.44 19.63
C ARG A 84 -1.60 3.41 19.25
N GLN A 85 -0.72 3.03 20.18
CA GLN A 85 0.72 2.94 19.93
C GLN A 85 1.06 1.87 18.89
N VAL A 86 0.48 0.67 19.01
CA VAL A 86 0.73 -0.43 18.06
C VAL A 86 0.21 -0.06 16.66
N ARG A 87 -0.97 0.58 16.56
CA ARG A 87 -1.48 1.12 15.29
C ARG A 87 -0.56 2.16 14.65
N ALA A 88 0.04 3.03 15.46
CA ALA A 88 1.02 3.99 14.97
C ALA A 88 2.26 3.30 14.40
N LYS A 89 2.76 2.25 15.07
CA LYS A 89 3.87 1.42 14.56
C LYS A 89 3.50 0.76 13.22
N LEU A 90 2.30 0.20 13.11
CA LEU A 90 1.82 -0.41 11.86
C LEU A 90 1.79 0.60 10.71
N ALA A 91 1.28 1.81 10.95
CA ALA A 91 1.22 2.86 9.94
C ALA A 91 2.61 3.28 9.43
N VAL A 92 3.60 3.37 10.33
CA VAL A 92 4.99 3.64 9.97
C VAL A 92 5.53 2.53 9.07
N LYS A 93 5.29 1.26 9.43
CA LYS A 93 5.74 0.11 8.61
C LYS A 93 5.08 0.07 7.25
N GLN A 94 3.77 0.36 7.17
CA GLN A 94 3.06 0.42 5.90
C GLN A 94 3.64 1.50 4.97
N ALA A 95 3.99 2.67 5.51
CA ALA A 95 4.65 3.72 4.73
C ALA A 95 6.05 3.29 4.23
N GLN A 96 6.80 2.55 5.04
CA GLN A 96 8.09 1.99 4.63
C GLN A 96 7.93 0.98 3.48
N ILE A 97 6.99 0.03 3.61
CA ILE A 97 6.66 -0.94 2.55
C ILE A 97 6.31 -0.22 1.24
N TYR A 98 5.42 0.77 1.30
CA TYR A 98 5.02 1.56 0.13
C TYR A 98 6.23 2.23 -0.54
N ARG A 99 7.11 2.84 0.25
CA ARG A 99 8.33 3.48 -0.28
C ARG A 99 9.24 2.50 -1.01
N PHE A 100 9.46 1.30 -0.45
CA PHE A 100 10.26 0.26 -1.10
C PHE A 100 9.62 -0.23 -2.40
N GLN A 101 8.31 -0.47 -2.41
CA GLN A 101 7.58 -0.88 -3.61
C GLN A 101 7.64 0.20 -4.70
N ALA A 102 7.44 1.47 -4.34
CA ALA A 102 7.54 2.59 -5.26
C ALA A 102 8.94 2.70 -5.90
N GLN A 103 10.01 2.52 -5.11
CA GLN A 103 11.38 2.51 -5.62
C GLN A 103 11.62 1.36 -6.61
N LYS A 104 11.17 0.14 -6.28
CA LYS A 104 11.28 -1.03 -7.15
C LYS A 104 10.52 -0.83 -8.47
N ASN A 105 9.30 -0.32 -8.39
CA ASN A 105 8.46 -0.06 -9.55
C ASN A 105 9.07 1.04 -10.43
N TRP A 106 9.65 2.09 -9.84
CA TRP A 106 10.31 3.15 -10.58
C TRP A 106 11.49 2.64 -11.42
N ILE A 107 12.31 1.74 -10.86
CA ILE A 107 13.42 1.10 -11.60
C ILE A 107 12.88 0.31 -12.79
N LYS A 108 11.83 -0.51 -12.58
CA LYS A 108 11.20 -1.28 -13.66
C LYS A 108 10.62 -0.39 -14.76
N LEU A 109 9.95 0.70 -14.38
CA LEU A 109 9.39 1.64 -15.36
C LEU A 109 10.48 2.27 -16.23
N LYS A 110 11.63 2.63 -15.65
CA LYS A 110 12.79 3.11 -16.43
C LYS A 110 13.30 2.04 -17.39
N GLN A 111 13.45 0.79 -16.93
CA GLN A 111 13.88 -0.31 -17.79
C GLN A 111 12.92 -0.51 -18.98
N HIS A 112 11.61 -0.48 -18.73
CA HIS A 112 10.63 -0.59 -19.80
C HIS A 112 10.67 0.61 -20.76
N GLN A 113 10.86 1.82 -20.25
CA GLN A 113 11.03 3.00 -21.10
C GLN A 113 12.27 2.89 -22.00
N GLU A 114 13.40 2.43 -21.47
CA GLU A 114 14.61 2.18 -22.25
C GLU A 114 14.38 1.12 -23.34
N GLN A 115 13.73 0.00 -22.98
CA GLN A 115 13.38 -1.06 -23.93
C GLN A 115 12.48 -0.55 -25.06
N ILE A 116 11.43 0.21 -24.73
CA ILE A 116 10.53 0.81 -25.74
C ILE A 116 11.33 1.72 -26.67
N ASN A 117 12.19 2.57 -26.12
CA ASN A 117 12.99 3.48 -26.93
C ASN A 117 14.02 2.76 -27.81
N GLN A 118 14.56 1.63 -27.37
CA GLN A 118 15.40 0.77 -28.21
C GLN A 118 14.63 0.19 -29.39
N LEU A 119 13.42 -0.34 -29.16
CA LEU A 119 12.55 -0.85 -30.23
C LEU A 119 12.18 0.24 -31.22
N VAL A 120 11.86 1.44 -30.72
CA VAL A 120 11.58 2.63 -31.54
C VAL A 120 12.77 3.00 -32.43
N ASN A 121 13.99 2.98 -31.90
CA ASN A 121 15.19 3.26 -32.69
C ASN A 121 15.48 2.15 -33.71
N SER A 122 15.17 0.88 -33.41
CA SER A 122 15.29 -0.22 -34.38
C SER A 122 14.28 -0.07 -35.51
N LEU A 123 13.03 0.27 -35.19
CA LEU A 123 11.99 0.54 -36.18
C LEU A 123 12.37 1.71 -37.09
N GLU A 124 12.92 2.80 -36.55
CA GLU A 124 13.42 3.93 -37.34
C GLU A 124 14.48 3.47 -38.36
N LYS A 125 15.41 2.61 -37.95
CA LYS A 125 16.43 2.05 -38.87
C LYS A 125 15.80 1.17 -39.96
N GLU A 126 14.84 0.32 -39.63
CA GLU A 126 14.16 -0.53 -40.60
C GLU A 126 13.36 0.29 -41.62
N ILE A 127 12.68 1.34 -41.19
CA ILE A 127 11.97 2.28 -42.08
C ILE A 127 12.96 2.97 -43.02
N ASN A 128 14.12 3.40 -42.52
CA ASN A 128 15.16 4.01 -43.34
C ASN A 128 15.74 3.03 -44.36
N LEU A 129 15.97 1.76 -43.97
CA LEU A 129 16.43 0.72 -44.89
C LEU A 129 15.39 0.42 -45.98
N LEU A 130 14.11 0.32 -45.62
CA LEU A 130 13.01 0.15 -46.57
C LEU A 130 12.95 1.33 -47.56
N SER A 131 13.09 2.56 -47.06
CA SER A 131 13.07 3.77 -47.88
C SER A 131 14.24 3.77 -48.88
N LYS A 132 15.47 3.52 -48.42
CA LYS A 132 16.65 3.40 -49.30
C LYS A 132 16.51 2.26 -50.33
N THR A 133 15.91 1.14 -49.94
CA THR A 133 15.68 0.00 -50.87
C THR A 133 14.67 0.37 -51.94
N ALA A 134 13.61 1.10 -51.59
CA ALA A 134 12.63 1.60 -52.54
C ALA A 134 13.22 2.66 -53.49
N GLU A 135 14.07 3.57 -52.99
CA GLU A 135 14.79 4.56 -53.81
C GLU A 135 15.76 3.92 -54.81
N ASN A 136 16.50 2.90 -54.37
CA ASN A 136 17.47 2.18 -55.21
C ASN A 136 16.82 1.18 -56.19
N PHE A 137 15.49 1.07 -56.22
CA PHE A 137 14.81 0.17 -57.15
C PHE A 137 14.69 0.82 -58.53
N GLU A 138 15.65 0.50 -59.40
CA GLU A 138 15.60 0.80 -60.83
C GLU A 138 15.31 -0.50 -61.60
N PRO A 139 14.10 -0.71 -62.13
CA PRO A 139 13.82 -1.90 -62.92
C PRO A 139 14.61 -1.85 -64.23
N VAL A 140 15.27 -2.95 -64.58
CA VAL A 140 16.13 -3.08 -65.78
C VAL A 140 15.35 -2.84 -67.09
N SER A 141 14.03 -3.03 -67.11
CA SER A 141 13.15 -2.62 -68.21
C SER A 141 11.74 -2.31 -67.72
N GLU A 142 11.11 -1.29 -68.31
CA GLU A 142 9.71 -0.91 -68.05
C GLU A 142 8.71 -2.06 -68.34
N ASP A 143 9.06 -3.00 -69.22
CA ASP A 143 8.23 -4.13 -69.65
C ASP A 143 8.02 -5.23 -68.58
N TRP A 144 8.78 -5.21 -67.49
CA TRP A 144 8.68 -6.22 -66.42
C TRP A 144 7.60 -5.90 -65.38
N LEU A 145 7.08 -4.67 -65.40
CA LEU A 145 6.05 -4.22 -64.47
C LEU A 145 4.86 -3.70 -65.28
N PRO A 146 3.68 -4.34 -65.22
CA PRO A 146 2.48 -3.92 -65.99
C PRO A 146 2.05 -2.47 -65.75
N LYS A 147 2.53 -1.86 -64.65
CA LYS A 147 2.39 -0.45 -64.28
C LYS A 147 3.53 -0.12 -63.31
N TYR A 148 4.23 1.02 -63.48
CA TYR A 148 5.29 1.43 -62.54
C TYR A 148 4.69 1.52 -61.12
N PRO A 149 5.11 0.67 -60.16
CA PRO A 149 4.51 0.66 -58.84
C PRO A 149 4.96 1.90 -58.07
N LYS A 150 4.03 2.53 -57.33
CA LYS A 150 4.41 3.43 -56.24
C LYS A 150 4.99 2.56 -55.13
N LEU A 151 6.32 2.47 -55.05
CA LEU A 151 7.02 1.46 -54.26
C LEU A 151 6.84 1.65 -52.75
N LEU A 152 6.75 2.90 -52.29
CA LEU A 152 6.57 3.23 -50.89
C LEU A 152 5.85 4.58 -50.74
N GLU A 153 4.87 4.62 -49.84
CA GLU A 153 4.25 5.85 -49.34
C GLU A 153 4.24 5.79 -47.82
N LEU A 154 4.99 6.68 -47.18
CA LEU A 154 5.03 6.78 -45.72
C LEU A 154 4.03 7.85 -45.27
N GLU A 155 2.84 7.42 -44.86
CA GLU A 155 1.83 8.33 -44.28
C GLU A 155 2.24 8.85 -42.89
N MET A 156 3.06 8.08 -42.16
CA MET A 156 3.57 8.47 -40.85
C MET A 156 5.00 8.99 -40.94
N THR A 157 5.19 10.25 -40.54
CA THR A 157 6.49 10.92 -40.48
C THR A 157 7.10 10.97 -39.09
N ASN A 158 6.41 10.44 -38.08
CA ASN A 158 6.85 10.43 -36.69
C ASN A 158 6.66 9.04 -36.06
N ILE A 159 7.56 8.65 -35.15
CA ILE A 159 7.48 7.42 -34.34
C ILE A 159 7.27 7.81 -32.88
N PRO A 160 6.43 7.08 -32.11
CA PRO A 160 6.29 7.28 -30.68
C PRO A 160 7.62 7.11 -29.94
N TYR A 161 7.91 7.99 -28.98
CA TYR A 161 9.11 7.94 -28.15
C TYR A 161 8.77 8.32 -26.71
N LEU A 162 9.34 7.64 -25.72
CA LEU A 162 9.11 7.94 -24.31
C LEU A 162 10.22 8.82 -23.75
N LYS A 163 9.87 10.05 -23.34
CA LYS A 163 10.77 10.98 -22.66
C LYS A 163 10.46 11.03 -21.17
N ILE A 164 11.49 11.16 -20.34
CA ILE A 164 11.33 11.44 -18.91
C ILE A 164 11.37 12.95 -18.71
N GLU A 165 10.27 13.52 -18.21
CA GLU A 165 10.18 14.94 -17.84
C GLU A 165 9.89 15.05 -16.34
N GLY A 166 10.89 15.46 -15.57
CA GLY A 166 10.80 15.53 -14.10
C GLY A 166 10.48 14.16 -13.48
N LYS A 167 9.27 14.00 -12.94
CA LYS A 167 8.79 12.77 -12.27
C LYS A 167 7.79 11.97 -13.11
N GLN A 168 7.68 12.26 -14.42
CA GLN A 168 6.68 11.66 -15.29
C GLN A 168 7.32 11.11 -16.57
N PHE A 169 6.71 10.04 -17.09
CA PHE A 169 7.00 9.53 -18.43
C PHE A 169 6.00 10.16 -19.39
N LYS A 170 6.50 10.73 -20.48
CA LYS A 170 5.70 11.40 -21.50
C LYS A 170 5.93 10.75 -22.85
N LEU A 171 4.84 10.30 -23.46
CA LEU A 171 4.84 9.86 -24.84
C LEU A 171 4.90 11.08 -25.74
N VAL A 172 5.94 11.16 -26.56
CA VAL A 172 6.17 12.24 -27.52
C VAL A 172 6.30 11.64 -28.91
N SER A 173 6.02 12.44 -29.93
CA SER A 173 6.28 12.06 -31.32
C SER A 173 7.68 12.53 -31.69
N LYS A 174 8.53 11.60 -32.13
CA LYS A 174 9.87 11.87 -32.65
C LYS A 174 9.80 11.79 -34.18
N PRO A 175 10.27 12.79 -34.94
CA PRO A 175 10.31 12.70 -36.40
C PRO A 175 11.23 11.58 -36.85
N ILE A 176 10.82 10.86 -37.89
CA ILE A 176 11.65 9.86 -38.57
C ILE A 176 12.70 10.62 -39.37
N ASN A 177 13.98 10.44 -39.03
CA ASN A 177 15.02 11.04 -39.84
C ASN A 177 15.29 10.17 -41.08
N LEU A 178 14.63 10.51 -42.19
CA LEU A 178 14.81 9.88 -43.49
C LEU A 178 16.10 10.33 -44.20
N ASN A 179 16.76 11.41 -43.73
CA ASN A 179 17.93 12.03 -44.37
C ASN A 179 19.27 11.51 -43.81
N LEU A 180 19.37 10.22 -43.47
CA LEU A 180 20.66 9.64 -43.08
C LEU A 180 21.51 9.36 -44.33
N GLU A 181 22.27 10.36 -44.77
CA GLU A 181 23.45 10.20 -45.64
C GLU A 181 24.48 9.24 -45.00
#